data_AF-A0A0J1GQN0-F1
#
_entry.id   AF-A0A0J1GQN0-F1
#
_cell.length_a   1.000
_cell.length_b   1.000
_cell.length_c   1.000
_cell.angle_alpha   90.00
_cell.angle_beta   90.00
_cell.angle_gamma   90.00
#
_symmetry.space_group_name_H-M   'P 1'
#
loop_
_entity.id
_entity.type
_entity.pdbx_description
1 polymer ?
#
loop_
_entity_poly.entity_id
_entity_poly.type
_entity_poly.pdbx_seq_one_letter_code
_entity_poly.pdbx_strand_id
1 'polypeptide(L)'
;MLMNRSMLKPVKWLTFQLFFHYRHFFQLTYYPILAVCIGATVLNMALMLPFSNVEASPLALVVFMSFSLYWAAVKRYYTHILAWSDPRTNKNTVHVLKRVSE
;
A
#
# COMPACT_ATOMS: atom_id res chain seq x y z
N MET A 1 22.42 -6.82 5.09
CA MET A 1 22.05 -6.27 6.41
C MET A 1 21.00 -7.20 7.02
N LEU A 2 21.41 -8.14 7.89
CA LEU A 2 20.51 -9.13 8.49
C LEU A 2 19.77 -8.47 9.66
N MET A 3 18.47 -8.22 9.49
CA MET A 3 17.63 -7.67 10.54
C MET A 3 17.59 -8.65 11.73
N ASN A 4 17.92 -8.15 12.94
CA ASN A 4 17.95 -8.96 14.15
C ASN A 4 16.57 -9.61 14.38
N ARG A 5 16.53 -10.93 14.61
CA ARG A 5 15.29 -11.71 14.72
C ARG A 5 14.39 -11.22 15.86
N SER A 6 14.95 -10.56 16.87
CA SER A 6 14.19 -9.92 17.96
C SER A 6 13.32 -8.75 17.49
N MET A 7 13.80 -7.95 16.54
CA MET A 7 13.11 -6.78 15.98
C MET A 7 12.02 -7.15 14.95
N LEU A 8 12.07 -8.37 14.42
CA LEU A 8 11.12 -8.81 13.38
C LEU A 8 9.70 -9.03 13.93
N LYS A 9 9.58 -9.43 15.21
CA LYS A 9 8.30 -9.66 15.89
C LYS A 9 7.46 -8.37 16.03
N PRO A 10 7.97 -7.27 16.62
CA PRO A 10 7.19 -6.04 16.75
C PRO A 10 6.84 -5.44 15.37
N VAL A 11 7.75 -5.52 14.40
CA VAL A 11 7.49 -5.03 13.03
C VAL A 11 6.34 -5.78 12.37
N LYS A 12 6.30 -7.12 12.49
CA LYS A 12 5.19 -7.93 11.97
C LYS A 12 3.88 -7.57 12.66
N TRP A 13 3.89 -7.46 13.98
CA TRP A 13 2.69 -7.14 14.75
C TRP A 13 2.12 -5.76 14.40
N LEU A 14 2.97 -4.73 14.30
CA LEU A 14 2.58 -3.38 13.87
C LEU A 14 2.02 -3.39 12.45
N THR A 15 2.70 -4.07 11.53
CA THR A 15 2.24 -4.22 10.13
C THR A 15 0.87 -4.86 10.08
N PHE A 16 0.66 -5.95 10.83
CA PHE A 16 -0.64 -6.62 10.88
C PHE A 16 -1.72 -5.70 11.46
N GLN A 17 -1.47 -5.06 12.60
CA GLN A 17 -2.44 -4.17 13.23
C GLN A 17 -2.85 -3.02 12.30
N LEU A 18 -1.88 -2.36 11.67
CA LEU A 18 -2.13 -1.22 10.78
C LEU A 18 -2.91 -1.66 9.55
N PHE A 19 -2.46 -2.70 8.85
CA PHE A 19 -3.15 -3.16 7.65
C PHE A 19 -4.54 -3.71 7.97
N PHE A 20 -4.70 -4.44 9.08
CA PHE A 20 -5.99 -5.01 9.48
C PHE A 20 -7.00 -3.93 9.89
N HIS A 21 -6.63 -3.00 10.77
CA HIS A 21 -7.54 -1.92 11.22
C HIS A 21 -7.92 -0.97 10.09
N TYR A 22 -6.94 -0.57 9.28
CA TYR A 22 -7.18 0.37 8.19
C TYR A 22 -7.64 -0.32 6.90
N ARG A 23 -8.04 -1.60 6.93
CA ARG A 23 -8.47 -2.33 5.73
C ARG A 23 -9.57 -1.59 4.95
N HIS A 24 -10.63 -1.19 5.64
CA HIS A 24 -11.74 -0.49 5.02
C HIS A 24 -11.30 0.89 4.52
N PHE A 25 -10.49 1.59 5.30
CA PHE A 25 -9.90 2.86 4.90
C PHE A 25 -9.09 2.72 3.61
N PHE A 26 -8.20 1.73 3.49
CA PHE A 26 -7.43 1.49 2.28
C PHE A 26 -8.32 1.14 1.08
N GLN A 27 -9.38 0.36 1.27
CA GLN A 27 -10.31 0.02 0.19
C GLN A 27 -11.10 1.24 -0.31
N LEU A 28 -11.59 2.08 0.60
CA LEU A 28 -12.34 3.29 0.28
C LEU A 28 -11.46 4.37 -0.35
N THR A 29 -10.25 4.57 0.20
CA THR A 29 -9.34 5.63 -0.25
C THR A 29 -8.48 5.22 -1.45
N TYR A 30 -8.45 3.94 -1.83
CA TYR A 30 -7.61 3.47 -2.94
C TYR A 30 -7.87 4.22 -4.24
N TYR A 31 -9.12 4.21 -4.71
CA TYR A 31 -9.48 4.82 -5.99
C TYR A 31 -9.35 6.35 -5.96
N PRO A 32 -9.82 7.06 -4.92
CA PRO A 32 -9.62 8.51 -4.81
C PRO A 32 -8.15 8.92 -4.83
N ILE A 33 -7.29 8.27 -4.03
CA ILE A 33 -5.87 8.62 -3.96
C ILE A 33 -5.18 8.32 -5.29
N LEU A 34 -5.45 7.16 -5.90
CA LEU A 34 -4.87 6.81 -7.20
C LEU A 34 -5.31 7.80 -8.28
N ALA A 35 -6.57 8.21 -8.29
CA ALA A 35 -7.10 9.19 -9.24
C ALA A 35 -6.40 10.55 -9.09
N VAL A 36 -6.19 11.02 -7.85
CA VAL A 36 -5.44 12.26 -7.58
C VAL A 36 -4.00 12.14 -8.08
N CYS A 37 -3.32 11.02 -7.82
CA CYS A 37 -1.95 10.83 -8.28
C CYS A 37 -1.85 10.80 -9.81
N ILE A 38 -2.71 10.04 -10.48
CA ILE A 38 -2.74 9.99 -11.95
C ILE A 38 -3.07 11.37 -12.52
N GLY A 39 -4.08 12.06 -11.98
CA GLY A 39 -4.46 13.41 -12.39
C GLY A 39 -3.33 14.41 -12.23
N ALA A 40 -2.63 14.40 -11.09
CA ALA A 40 -1.46 15.24 -10.84
C ALA A 40 -0.31 14.92 -11.81
N THR A 41 -0.13 13.64 -12.18
CA THR A 41 0.92 13.22 -13.11
C THR A 41 0.62 13.75 -14.53
N VAL A 42 -0.62 13.58 -15.00
CA VAL A 42 -1.09 14.08 -16.31
C VAL A 42 -1.03 15.60 -16.37
N LEU A 43 -1.46 16.29 -15.30
CA LEU A 43 -1.39 17.74 -15.20
C LEU A 43 0.07 18.21 -15.28
N ASN A 44 0.98 17.59 -14.53
CA ASN A 44 2.39 17.97 -14.55
C ASN A 44 3.03 17.71 -15.93
N MET A 45 2.68 16.61 -16.61
CA MET A 45 3.08 16.37 -17.99
C MET A 45 2.58 17.46 -18.94
N ALA A 46 1.33 17.91 -18.79
CA ALA A 46 0.77 18.98 -19.60
C ALA A 46 1.49 20.32 -19.36
N LEU A 47 1.88 20.60 -18.12
CA LEU A 47 2.65 21.80 -17.75
C LEU A 47 4.10 21.76 -18.25
N MET A 48 4.65 20.60 -18.60
CA MET A 48 5.99 20.47 -19.21
C MET A 48 6.00 20.75 -20.72
N LEU A 49 4.83 20.88 -21.36
CA LEU A 49 4.76 21.15 -22.80
C LEU A 49 5.27 22.55 -23.13
N PRO A 50 5.88 22.78 -24.32
CA PRO A 50 6.50 24.05 -24.67
C PRO A 50 5.54 25.25 -24.76
N PHE A 51 4.23 24.99 -24.77
CA PHE A 51 3.18 26.02 -24.78
C PHE A 51 2.77 26.47 -23.36
N SER A 52 3.23 25.75 -22.34
CA SER A 52 3.01 26.08 -20.94
C SER A 52 4.05 27.12 -20.51
N ASN A 53 3.61 28.34 -20.19
CA ASN A 53 4.45 29.38 -19.58
C ASN A 53 4.69 29.11 -18.08
N VAL A 54 4.48 27.88 -17.61
CA VAL A 54 4.57 27.50 -16.20
C VAL A 54 5.78 26.61 -16.02
N GLU A 55 6.62 26.93 -15.02
CA GLU A 55 7.75 26.08 -14.64
C GLU A 55 7.25 24.79 -13.98
N ALA A 56 7.18 23.72 -14.78
CA ALA A 56 6.88 22.39 -14.28
C ALA A 56 8.12 21.78 -13.62
N SER A 57 7.94 21.16 -12.45
CA SER A 57 9.02 20.48 -11.74
C SER A 57 9.09 19.00 -12.13
N PRO A 58 10.20 18.53 -12.73
CA PRO A 58 10.42 17.11 -13.02
C PRO A 58 10.38 16.25 -11.75
N LEU A 59 10.79 16.81 -10.61
CA LEU A 59 10.79 16.12 -9.32
C LEU A 59 9.36 15.78 -8.88
N ALA A 60 8.41 16.71 -9.06
CA ALA A 60 7.01 16.45 -8.74
C ALA A 60 6.44 15.29 -9.57
N LEU A 61 6.83 15.15 -10.84
CA LEU A 61 6.39 14.05 -11.70
C LEU A 61 6.92 12.71 -11.17
N VAL A 62 8.20 12.64 -10.81
CA VAL A 62 8.80 11.44 -10.20
C VAL A 62 8.11 11.08 -8.88
N VAL A 63 7.78 12.06 -8.04
CA VAL A 63 7.08 11.83 -6.77
C VAL A 63 5.69 11.23 -7.01
N PHE A 64 4.87 11.82 -7.88
CA PHE A 64 3.52 11.30 -8.14
C PHE A 64 3.54 9.92 -8.82
N MET A 65 4.47 9.69 -9.76
CA MET A 65 4.66 8.37 -10.35
C MET A 65 5.06 7.32 -9.31
N SER A 66 6.08 7.62 -8.50
CA SER A 66 6.57 6.70 -7.46
C SER A 66 5.49 6.39 -6.43
N PHE A 67 4.72 7.40 -6.03
CA PHE A 67 3.61 7.24 -5.09
C PHE A 67 2.48 6.40 -5.68
N SER A 68 2.11 6.64 -6.95
CA SER A 68 1.09 5.83 -7.63
C SER A 68 1.49 4.36 -7.75
N LEU A 69 2.77 4.09 -8.07
CA LEU A 69 3.32 2.75 -8.17
C LEU A 69 3.35 2.07 -6.79
N TYR A 70 3.78 2.79 -5.76
CA TYR A 70 3.74 2.31 -4.38
C TYR A 70 2.32 1.92 -3.96
N TRP A 71 1.34 2.79 -4.22
CA TRP A 71 -0.06 2.54 -3.86
C TRP A 71 -0.64 1.34 -4.61
N ALA A 72 -0.31 1.18 -5.89
CA ALA A 72 -0.69 0.01 -6.69
C ALA A 72 -0.03 -1.28 -6.16
N ALA A 73 1.25 -1.23 -5.80
CA ALA A 73 1.96 -2.35 -5.21
C ALA A 73 1.36 -2.74 -3.86
N VAL A 74 1.04 -1.78 -2.99
CA VAL A 74 0.36 -2.01 -1.71
C VAL A 74 -0.96 -2.74 -1.94
N LYS A 75 -1.80 -2.31 -2.88
CA LYS A 75 -3.06 -3.03 -3.19
C LYS A 75 -2.82 -4.46 -3.68
N ARG A 76 -1.86 -4.65 -4.58
CA ARG A 76 -1.55 -5.96 -5.17
C ARG A 76 -1.02 -6.94 -4.12
N TYR A 77 -0.12 -6.48 -3.25
CA TYR A 77 0.52 -7.31 -2.23
C TYR A 77 -0.18 -7.26 -0.88
N TYR A 78 -1.30 -6.54 -0.76
CA TYR A 78 -2.02 -6.35 0.50
C TYR A 78 -2.29 -7.66 1.24
N THR A 79 -2.83 -8.66 0.53
CA THR A 79 -3.13 -9.99 1.08
C THR A 79 -1.88 -10.74 1.51
N HIS A 80 -0.80 -10.65 0.72
CA HIS A 80 0.48 -11.28 1.04
C HIS A 80 1.16 -10.64 2.27
N ILE A 81 1.09 -9.30 2.38
CA ILE A 81 1.60 -8.54 3.54
C ILE A 81 0.83 -8.95 4.80
N LEU A 82 -0.50 -9.06 4.70
CA LEU A 82 -1.33 -9.51 5.82
C LEU A 82 -0.99 -10.95 6.23
N ALA A 83 -0.91 -11.88 5.28
CA ALA A 83 -0.59 -13.28 5.55
C ALA A 83 0.81 -13.47 6.16
N TRP A 84 1.79 -12.67 5.73
CA TRP A 84 3.15 -12.72 6.28
C TRP A 84 3.27 -12.13 7.69
N SER A 85 2.43 -11.14 8.00
CA SER A 85 2.40 -10.43 9.28
C SER A 85 1.45 -11.06 10.30
N ASP A 86 0.51 -11.91 9.87
CA ASP A 86 -0.48 -12.54 10.74
C ASP A 86 0.17 -13.41 11.83
N PRO A 87 0.01 -13.04 13.12
CA PRO A 87 0.54 -13.82 14.23
C PRO A 87 -0.20 -15.15 14.45
N ARG A 88 -1.42 -15.30 13.91
CA ARG A 88 -2.26 -16.51 14.05
C ARG A 88 -1.83 -17.64 13.10
N THR A 89 -1.10 -17.33 12.03
CA THR A 89 -0.52 -18.33 11.11
C THR A 89 0.66 -19.08 11.76
N ASN A 90 1.05 -18.72 12.99
CA ASN A 90 1.87 -19.59 13.82
C ASN A 90 1.04 -20.84 14.16
N LYS A 91 1.40 -21.97 13.55
CA LYS A 91 0.70 -23.26 13.47
C LYS A 91 0.21 -23.88 14.81
N ASN A 92 0.40 -23.22 15.94
CA ASN A 92 0.04 -23.72 17.26
C ASN A 92 -1.30 -23.21 17.78
N THR A 93 -2.03 -22.36 17.06
CA THR A 93 -3.28 -21.79 17.61
C THR A 93 -4.27 -21.37 16.53
N VAL A 94 -4.78 -22.33 15.75
CA VAL A 94 -6.00 -22.10 14.96
C VAL A 94 -6.94 -23.27 15.18
N HIS A 95 -7.94 -23.06 16.05
CA HIS A 95 -9.15 -23.85 16.04
C HIS A 95 -9.78 -23.70 14.65
N VAL A 96 -9.81 -24.80 13.91
CA VAL A 96 -10.51 -24.90 12.63
C VAL A 96 -11.97 -24.53 12.88
N LEU A 97 -12.42 -23.37 12.39
CA LEU A 97 -13.84 -23.08 12.28
C LEU A 97 -14.39 -24.03 11.22
N LYS A 98 -14.94 -25.14 11.70
CA LYS A 98 -15.70 -26.12 10.93
C LYS A 98 -16.84 -25.35 10.24
N ARG A 99 -16.76 -25.17 8.93
CA ARG A 99 -17.92 -24.73 8.14
C ARG A 99 -19.01 -25.77 8.33
N VAL A 100 -20.08 -25.39 9.03
CA VAL A 100 -21.35 -26.10 8.98
C VAL A 100 -21.83 -25.96 7.54
N SER A 101 -21.97 -27.10 6.88
CA SER A 101 -22.65 -27.21 5.59
C SER A 101 -24.13 -27.32 5.90
N GLU A 102 -24.92 -26.42 5.32
CA GLU A 102 -26.34 -26.60 5.04
C GLU A 102 -26.54 -26.24 3.56
#